data_AF-A0A418AWI0-F1
#
_entry.id   AF-A0A418AWI0-F1
#
_cell.length_a   1.000
_cell.length_b   1.000
_cell.length_c   1.000
_cell.angle_alpha   90.00
_cell.angle_beta   90.00
_cell.angle_gamma   90.00
#
_symmetry.space_group_name_H-M   'P 1'
#
loop_
_entity.id
_entity.type
_entity.pdbx_description
1 polymer ?
#
loop_
_entity_poly.entity_id
_entity_poly.type
_entity_poly.pdbx_seq_one_letter_code
_entity_poly.pdbx_strand_id
1 'polypeptide(L)'
;MPRTTYETITQSDKGLLTWLNMVDAYGFALVDDVPPDGLHNVSERVGPIRNTFWGPTWSVKSEPKPMNLSMTSHELHPHTDFGWSEAPPGLQFLHCLAFQSPDAVGGESTLVDGYAVAELLRSQHPDAFELLSNVSIPHVFSSEDLYFQHNAPILSLDMTSKAVRDVRFNQANRSPLHLPPHLVRPYYHALHLWTQATRASENLLRFRLHEGQVLVFNNRRLLHGRHGYDAQKTWRHLKGCYMDLEDYKSKLTMLRRHHLGTPRRFSTERYIRQSSRGTTVGLDPGYDNYNQKYVTDALAHVQDVIASGERYDDGSCLKDVAQAQTAAFTNLDEGTKADYVYQCSLYDHDIKVNLVPRLQGMLRKLEGDHIRLGTGAKVDLFEHSLQCATLAVEDGADEEMIVCALLHDVGEMLSPCNHGEIAGAILRPYVSPERYWMLAHHEIFQVVCFGGI
;
A
#
# COMPACT_ATOMS: atom_id res chain seq x y z
N MET A 1 -1.02 25.18 23.35
CA MET A 1 -0.68 24.19 22.29
C MET A 1 -0.65 22.80 22.89
N PRO A 2 -1.35 21.82 22.29
CA PRO A 2 -1.30 20.42 22.72
C PRO A 2 0.14 19.90 22.67
N ARG A 3 0.61 19.27 23.75
CA ARG A 3 1.97 18.75 23.86
C ARG A 3 2.06 17.55 24.79
N THR A 4 3.10 16.75 24.60
CA THR A 4 3.48 15.58 25.41
C THR A 4 5.01 15.47 25.46
N THR A 5 5.56 14.54 26.24
CA THR A 5 7.00 14.24 26.24
C THR A 5 7.33 12.97 25.46
N TYR A 6 8.56 12.87 24.96
CA TYR A 6 9.12 11.69 24.31
C TYR A 6 8.99 10.43 25.18
N GLU A 7 9.28 10.56 26.47
CA GLU A 7 9.15 9.47 27.44
C GLU A 7 7.71 8.94 27.53
N THR A 8 6.74 9.85 27.64
CA THR A 8 5.32 9.50 27.77
C THR A 8 4.82 8.67 26.58
N ILE A 9 5.24 9.03 25.36
CA ILE A 9 4.82 8.32 24.15
C ILE A 9 5.60 7.02 23.93
N THR A 10 6.86 6.94 24.37
CA THR A 10 7.73 5.76 24.14
C THR A 10 7.61 4.70 25.22
N GLN A 11 7.12 5.03 26.42
CA GLN A 11 6.98 4.07 27.51
C GLN A 11 5.55 3.52 27.70
N SER A 12 4.52 4.19 27.17
CA SER A 12 3.13 3.80 27.46
C SER A 12 2.17 3.99 26.29
N ASP A 13 1.35 2.98 26.03
CA ASP A 13 0.22 3.07 25.08
C ASP A 13 -0.87 4.04 25.53
N LYS A 14 -1.02 4.26 26.85
CA LYS A 14 -1.93 5.28 27.38
C LYS A 14 -1.40 6.69 27.05
N GLY A 15 -0.09 6.89 27.16
CA GLY A 15 0.57 8.13 26.78
C GLY A 15 0.45 8.38 25.28
N LEU A 16 0.75 7.36 24.47
CA LEU A 16 0.57 7.38 23.01
C LEU A 16 -0.88 7.71 22.62
N LEU A 17 -1.88 7.06 23.23
CA LEU A 17 -3.29 7.34 22.98
C LEU A 17 -3.67 8.79 23.33
N THR A 18 -3.18 9.29 24.46
CA THR A 18 -3.45 10.66 24.91
C THR A 18 -2.92 11.67 23.89
N TRP A 19 -1.70 11.46 23.40
CA TRP A 19 -1.10 12.30 22.36
C TRP A 19 -1.82 12.18 21.02
N LEU A 20 -2.14 10.97 20.54
CA LEU A 20 -2.87 10.81 19.27
C LEU A 20 -4.29 11.39 19.34
N ASN A 21 -4.95 11.39 20.51
CA ASN A 21 -6.22 12.09 20.69
C ASN A 21 -6.06 13.61 20.54
N MET A 22 -4.92 14.19 20.96
CA MET A 22 -4.64 15.61 20.74
C MET A 22 -4.46 15.90 19.24
N VAL A 23 -3.69 15.06 18.53
CA VAL A 23 -3.53 15.17 17.08
C VAL A 23 -4.88 15.02 16.38
N ASP A 24 -5.77 14.13 16.84
CA ASP A 24 -7.10 13.94 16.26
C ASP A 24 -7.99 15.18 16.45
N ALA A 25 -8.04 15.71 17.67
CA ALA A 25 -8.90 16.82 18.02
C ALA A 25 -8.43 18.14 17.39
N TYR A 26 -7.15 18.48 17.56
CA TYR A 26 -6.58 19.75 17.14
C TYR A 26 -5.91 19.71 15.77
N GLY A 27 -5.67 18.52 15.23
CA GLY A 27 -4.95 18.30 13.99
C GLY A 27 -3.43 18.45 14.11
N PHE A 28 -2.90 18.79 15.29
CA PHE A 28 -1.46 18.81 15.57
C PHE A 28 -1.16 18.61 17.06
N ALA A 29 0.07 18.24 17.39
CA ALA A 29 0.63 18.24 18.74
C ALA A 29 2.16 18.32 18.71
N LEU A 30 2.75 18.81 19.79
CA LEU A 30 4.19 18.79 20.01
C LEU A 30 4.61 17.60 20.86
N VAL A 31 5.80 17.07 20.60
CA VAL A 31 6.50 16.11 21.45
C VAL A 31 7.79 16.76 21.91
N ASP A 32 7.93 16.97 23.21
CA ASP A 32 9.12 17.54 23.85
C ASP A 32 10.16 16.44 24.16
N ASP A 33 11.42 16.84 24.34
CA ASP A 33 12.52 15.99 24.82
C ASP A 33 12.86 14.79 23.91
N VAL A 34 12.68 14.92 22.59
CA VAL A 34 13.03 13.89 21.60
C VAL A 34 14.53 13.96 21.26
N PRO A 35 15.29 12.88 21.46
CA PRO A 35 16.73 12.87 21.14
C PRO A 35 16.97 13.04 19.64
N PRO A 36 18.16 13.51 19.19
CA PRO A 36 18.45 13.82 17.79
C PRO A 36 18.14 12.71 16.74
N ASP A 37 18.24 11.45 17.14
CA ASP A 37 17.93 10.26 16.35
C ASP A 37 16.52 9.69 16.62
N GLY A 38 15.77 10.31 17.54
CA GLY A 38 14.49 9.84 18.06
C GLY A 38 13.29 9.98 17.13
N LEU A 39 13.42 10.65 15.97
CA LEU A 39 12.30 10.83 15.03
C LEU A 39 11.67 9.48 14.62
N HIS A 40 12.50 8.48 14.31
CA HIS A 40 12.03 7.13 13.99
C HIS A 40 11.25 6.50 15.15
N ASN A 41 11.78 6.61 16.37
CA ASN A 41 11.14 6.06 17.57
C ASN A 41 9.77 6.69 17.82
N VAL A 42 9.60 7.99 17.55
CA VAL A 42 8.30 8.68 17.66
C VAL A 42 7.34 8.23 16.57
N SER A 43 7.79 8.19 15.31
CA SER A 43 6.92 7.83 14.18
C SER A 43 6.49 6.36 14.23
N GLU A 44 7.41 5.42 14.48
CA GLU A 44 7.13 3.98 14.43
C GLU A 44 6.21 3.50 15.57
N ARG A 45 6.07 4.28 16.65
CA ARG A 45 5.02 4.06 17.64
C ARG A 45 3.61 4.23 17.06
N VAL A 46 3.46 5.05 16.03
CA VAL A 46 2.20 5.28 15.33
C VAL A 46 2.03 4.27 14.20
N GLY A 47 2.98 4.18 13.29
CA GLY A 47 2.87 3.38 12.07
C GLY A 47 4.13 3.47 11.19
N PRO A 48 4.12 2.82 10.02
CA PRO A 48 5.25 2.87 9.09
C PRO A 48 5.49 4.28 8.56
N ILE A 49 6.76 4.62 8.37
CA ILE A 49 7.15 5.85 7.71
C ILE A 49 6.92 5.72 6.21
N ARG A 50 6.21 6.68 5.61
CA ARG A 50 6.00 6.73 4.17
C ARG A 50 7.30 7.12 3.47
N ASN A 51 7.83 6.20 2.65
CA ASN A 51 8.97 6.50 1.79
C ASN A 51 8.56 7.43 0.65
N THR A 52 9.43 8.38 0.30
CA THR A 52 9.23 9.31 -0.82
C THR A 52 10.47 9.34 -1.70
N PHE A 53 10.47 10.15 -2.77
CA PHE A 53 11.68 10.36 -3.57
C PHE A 53 12.79 11.09 -2.80
N TRP A 54 12.49 11.68 -1.63
CA TRP A 54 13.49 12.19 -0.67
C TRP A 54 14.04 11.13 0.28
N GLY A 55 13.54 9.89 0.19
CA GLY A 55 13.78 8.82 1.14
C GLY A 55 12.74 8.78 2.28
N PRO A 56 12.98 7.94 3.31
CA PRO A 56 12.08 7.78 4.44
C PRO A 56 12.11 8.99 5.39
N THR A 57 13.26 9.68 5.45
CA THR A 57 13.39 10.96 6.18
C THR A 57 14.22 11.94 5.36
N TRP A 58 14.01 13.23 5.56
CA TRP A 58 14.74 14.30 4.88
C TRP A 58 15.17 15.38 5.87
N SER A 59 16.12 16.22 5.44
CA SER A 59 16.56 17.38 6.20
C SER A 59 16.11 18.68 5.55
N VAL A 60 15.60 19.60 6.36
CA VAL A 60 15.28 20.97 5.98
C VAL A 60 16.28 21.90 6.65
N LYS A 61 17.23 22.38 5.86
CA LYS A 61 18.24 23.37 6.19
C LYS A 61 18.45 24.28 4.98
N SER A 62 18.99 25.49 5.18
CA SER A 62 19.29 26.37 4.05
C SER A 62 20.45 25.78 3.22
N GLU A 63 20.27 25.67 1.91
CA GLU A 63 21.29 25.10 1.00
C GLU A 63 21.68 26.08 -0.12
N PRO A 64 22.93 26.05 -0.62
CA PRO A 64 23.37 26.95 -1.70
C PRO A 64 22.65 26.72 -3.04
N LYS A 65 22.24 25.48 -3.34
CA LYS A 65 21.50 25.10 -4.55
C LYS A 65 20.20 24.38 -4.16
N PRO A 66 19.19 25.13 -3.70
CA PRO A 66 17.97 24.54 -3.15
C PRO A 66 17.11 23.93 -4.27
N MET A 67 16.72 22.66 -4.12
CA MET A 67 15.75 22.02 -5.02
C MET A 67 14.29 22.39 -4.67
N ASN A 68 14.06 22.92 -3.47
CA ASN A 68 12.74 23.33 -3.00
C ASN A 68 12.83 24.62 -2.17
N LEU A 69 11.78 25.45 -2.19
CA LEU A 69 11.68 26.66 -1.38
C LEU A 69 11.88 26.37 0.12
N SER A 70 11.53 25.17 0.59
CA SER A 70 11.74 24.73 1.98
C SER A 70 13.20 24.77 2.43
N MET A 71 14.13 24.56 1.48
CA MET A 71 15.60 24.58 1.65
C MET A 71 16.20 25.99 1.50
N THR A 72 15.37 27.03 1.52
CA THR A 72 15.79 28.43 1.55
C THR A 72 15.50 29.06 2.91
N SER A 73 15.99 30.28 3.14
CA SER A 73 15.68 31.07 4.34
C SER A 73 14.49 32.03 4.17
N HIS A 74 13.87 32.06 2.97
CA HIS A 74 12.71 32.88 2.69
C HIS A 74 11.46 32.43 3.48
N GLU A 75 10.47 33.31 3.58
CA GLU A 75 9.19 32.96 4.17
C GLU A 75 8.51 31.85 3.37
N LEU A 76 8.02 30.84 4.09
CA LEU A 76 7.11 29.84 3.57
C LEU A 76 5.71 30.18 4.05
N HIS A 77 4.88 30.68 3.14
CA HIS A 77 3.49 30.93 3.46
C HIS A 77 2.74 29.61 3.76
N PRO A 78 1.59 29.67 4.48
CA PRO A 78 0.79 28.50 4.79
C PRO A 78 0.49 27.63 3.55
N HIS A 79 0.87 26.35 3.62
CA HIS A 79 0.66 25.36 2.58
C HIS A 79 0.47 23.95 3.15
N THR A 80 -0.02 23.05 2.31
CA THR A 80 -0.02 21.60 2.53
C THR A 80 1.00 20.95 1.61
N ASP A 81 1.70 19.95 2.10
CA ASP A 81 2.72 19.23 1.35
C ASP A 81 2.12 18.22 0.38
N PHE A 82 2.81 17.98 -0.74
CA PHE A 82 2.49 16.95 -1.72
C PHE A 82 1.07 17.06 -2.32
N GLY A 83 0.58 18.29 -2.56
CA GLY A 83 -0.73 18.51 -3.21
C GLY A 83 -0.86 17.83 -4.59
N TRP A 84 0.27 17.63 -5.27
CA TRP A 84 0.44 16.95 -6.56
C TRP A 84 0.43 15.41 -6.48
N SER A 85 0.41 14.82 -5.27
CA SER A 85 0.27 13.37 -5.10
C SER A 85 -1.20 12.98 -5.10
N GLU A 86 -1.53 11.84 -5.70
CA GLU A 86 -2.88 11.26 -5.63
C GLU A 86 -3.33 11.07 -4.18
N ALA A 87 -2.44 10.52 -3.35
CA ALA A 87 -2.61 10.36 -1.91
C ALA A 87 -1.56 11.18 -1.15
N PRO A 88 -1.82 12.46 -0.83
CA PRO A 88 -0.95 13.26 0.00
C PRO A 88 -0.74 12.59 1.36
N PRO A 89 0.46 12.73 1.95
CA PRO A 89 0.74 12.27 3.29
C PRO A 89 -0.31 12.73 4.29
N GLY A 90 -0.69 11.83 5.19
CA GLY A 90 -1.62 12.12 6.28
C GLY A 90 -0.99 12.95 7.36
N LEU A 91 0.02 12.40 8.04
CA LEU A 91 0.79 13.12 9.06
C LEU A 91 2.14 13.55 8.50
N GLN A 92 2.57 14.74 8.93
CA GLN A 92 3.94 15.22 8.77
C GLN A 92 4.57 15.42 10.15
N PHE A 93 5.81 14.97 10.28
CA PHE A 93 6.64 15.11 11.47
C PHE A 93 7.78 16.06 11.14
N LEU A 94 8.06 17.02 12.02
CA LEU A 94 9.17 17.96 11.90
C LEU A 94 9.93 18.03 13.23
N HIS A 95 11.05 17.32 13.31
CA HIS A 95 11.93 17.29 14.45
C HIS A 95 12.98 18.39 14.38
N CYS A 96 13.03 19.23 15.40
CA CYS A 96 14.00 20.30 15.50
C CYS A 96 15.32 19.78 16.08
N LEU A 97 16.31 19.60 15.20
CA LEU A 97 17.66 19.18 15.59
C LEU A 97 18.53 20.37 15.99
N ALA A 98 18.34 21.49 15.31
CA ALA A 98 19.02 22.74 15.64
C ALA A 98 18.14 23.95 15.34
N PHE A 99 18.11 24.91 16.26
CA PHE A 99 17.52 26.22 16.03
C PHE A 99 18.24 27.26 16.88
N GLN A 100 19.47 27.59 16.47
CA GLN A 100 20.32 28.58 17.11
C GLN A 100 20.23 29.88 16.32
N SER A 101 19.72 30.93 16.95
CA SER A 101 19.58 32.25 16.33
C SER A 101 19.95 33.33 17.34
N PRO A 102 20.80 34.30 16.97
CA PRO A 102 21.00 35.49 17.79
C PRO A 102 19.78 36.43 17.75
N ASP A 103 18.89 36.25 16.78
CA ASP A 103 17.69 37.08 16.61
C ASP A 103 16.49 36.47 17.36
N ALA A 104 15.80 37.32 18.11
CA ALA A 104 14.58 36.94 18.82
C ALA A 104 13.38 36.67 17.88
N VAL A 105 13.49 37.07 16.60
CA VAL A 105 12.42 37.02 15.59
C VAL A 105 12.97 36.41 14.30
N GLY A 106 12.21 35.51 13.67
CA GLY A 106 12.54 34.86 12.41
C GLY A 106 12.54 33.34 12.49
N GLY A 107 12.10 32.68 11.42
CA GLY A 107 12.08 31.22 11.33
C GLY A 107 11.04 30.51 12.20
N GLU A 108 10.15 31.26 12.86
CA GLU A 108 9.01 30.70 13.62
C GLU A 108 8.12 29.87 12.69
N SER A 109 7.64 28.75 13.20
CA SER A 109 6.64 27.93 12.53
C SER A 109 5.28 28.60 12.61
N THR A 110 4.50 28.48 11.53
CA THR A 110 3.10 28.92 11.48
C THR A 110 2.19 27.74 11.19
N LEU A 111 1.03 27.69 11.84
CA LEU A 111 -0.03 26.70 11.58
C LEU A 111 -1.37 27.41 11.39
N VAL A 112 -2.19 26.87 10.49
CA VAL A 112 -3.55 27.33 10.19
C VAL A 112 -4.46 26.12 10.10
N ASP A 113 -5.59 26.15 10.79
CA ASP A 113 -6.62 25.12 10.64
C ASP A 113 -7.41 25.32 9.35
N GLY A 114 -7.06 24.56 8.32
CA GLY A 114 -7.69 24.65 7.01
C GLY A 114 -9.18 24.31 7.03
N TYR A 115 -9.64 23.48 7.98
CA TYR A 115 -11.07 23.21 8.13
C TYR A 115 -11.82 24.43 8.67
N ALA A 116 -11.25 25.09 9.70
CA ALA A 116 -11.86 26.31 10.24
C ALA A 116 -11.91 27.43 9.19
N VAL A 117 -10.83 27.61 8.42
CA VAL A 117 -10.81 28.59 7.32
C VAL A 117 -11.80 28.22 6.21
N ALA A 118 -11.97 26.93 5.91
CA ALA A 118 -12.94 26.49 4.91
C ALA A 118 -14.39 26.73 5.37
N GLU A 119 -14.72 26.50 6.65
CA GLU A 119 -16.04 26.85 7.19
C GLU A 119 -16.27 28.36 7.24
N LEU A 120 -15.24 29.14 7.56
CA LEU A 120 -15.29 30.60 7.45
C LEU A 120 -15.63 31.03 6.02
N LEU A 121 -14.91 30.50 5.03
CA LEU A 121 -15.16 30.76 3.62
C LEU A 121 -16.57 30.32 3.20
N ARG A 122 -17.03 29.14 3.66
CA ARG A 122 -18.38 28.63 3.38
C ARG A 122 -19.46 29.58 3.88
N SER A 123 -19.28 30.16 5.06
CA SER A 123 -20.26 31.07 5.67
C SER A 123 -20.23 32.47 5.07
N GLN A 124 -19.06 33.02 4.78
CA GLN A 124 -18.89 34.42 4.34
C GLN A 124 -18.91 34.59 2.83
N HIS A 125 -18.43 33.59 2.09
CA HIS A 125 -18.25 33.60 0.65
C HIS A 125 -18.63 32.26 0.03
N PRO A 126 -19.92 31.86 0.10
CA PRO A 126 -20.38 30.53 -0.33
C PRO A 126 -20.01 30.21 -1.79
N ASP A 127 -20.09 31.17 -2.71
CA ASP A 127 -19.71 30.99 -4.12
C ASP A 127 -18.21 30.66 -4.27
N ALA A 128 -17.36 31.29 -3.46
CA ALA A 128 -15.94 31.00 -3.45
C ALA A 128 -15.66 29.60 -2.88
N PHE A 129 -16.37 29.23 -1.81
CA PHE A 129 -16.29 27.87 -1.25
C PHE A 129 -16.70 26.82 -2.30
N GLU A 130 -17.81 27.04 -3.00
CA GLU A 130 -18.32 26.13 -4.03
C GLU A 130 -17.32 25.95 -5.17
N LEU A 131 -16.72 27.04 -5.67
CA LEU A 131 -15.67 26.96 -6.69
C LEU A 131 -14.46 26.17 -6.20
N LEU A 132 -13.98 26.46 -4.99
CA LEU A 132 -12.79 25.79 -4.43
C LEU A 132 -13.04 24.32 -4.04
N SER A 133 -14.30 23.91 -3.86
CA SER A 133 -14.65 22.53 -3.56
C SER A 133 -15.02 21.69 -4.78
N ASN A 134 -15.53 22.31 -5.84
CA ASN A 134 -16.07 21.59 -7.01
C ASN A 134 -15.16 21.66 -8.24
N VAL A 135 -14.32 22.69 -8.36
CA VAL A 135 -13.45 22.87 -9.53
C VAL A 135 -12.06 22.30 -9.25
N SER A 136 -11.75 21.19 -9.92
CA SER A 136 -10.43 20.57 -9.89
C SER A 136 -9.41 21.39 -10.69
N ILE A 137 -8.23 21.60 -10.10
CA ILE A 137 -7.09 22.27 -10.74
C ILE A 137 -5.84 21.38 -10.69
N PRO A 138 -4.87 21.59 -11.59
CA PRO A 138 -3.61 20.86 -11.55
C PRO A 138 -2.70 21.34 -10.42
N HIS A 139 -2.34 20.41 -9.53
CA HIS A 139 -1.23 20.54 -8.58
C HIS A 139 -0.02 19.82 -9.16
N VAL A 140 1.12 20.50 -9.25
CA VAL A 140 2.30 20.00 -9.98
C VAL A 140 3.59 20.17 -9.20
N PHE A 141 4.43 19.14 -9.24
CA PHE A 141 5.84 19.23 -8.93
C PHE A 141 6.64 18.79 -10.14
N SER A 142 7.63 19.59 -10.53
CA SER A 142 8.54 19.26 -11.62
C SER A 142 9.97 19.64 -11.27
N SER A 143 10.92 18.77 -11.58
CA SER A 143 12.36 19.02 -11.57
C SER A 143 12.96 18.59 -12.91
N GLU A 144 14.28 18.54 -13.02
CA GLU A 144 14.97 18.04 -14.22
C GLU A 144 14.60 16.58 -14.55
N ASP A 145 14.48 15.73 -13.51
CA ASP A 145 14.25 14.29 -13.65
C ASP A 145 12.85 13.81 -13.24
N LEU A 146 12.05 14.65 -12.59
CA LEU A 146 10.76 14.25 -12.01
C LEU A 146 9.63 15.15 -12.48
N TYR A 147 8.48 14.55 -12.79
CA TYR A 147 7.24 15.27 -13.04
C TYR A 147 6.06 14.55 -12.39
N PHE A 148 5.39 15.22 -11.46
CA PHE A 148 4.19 14.73 -10.79
C PHE A 148 3.06 15.73 -10.97
N GLN A 149 1.87 15.22 -11.28
CA GLN A 149 0.66 16.03 -11.38
C GLN A 149 -0.54 15.27 -10.83
N HIS A 150 -1.39 15.98 -10.09
CA HIS A 150 -2.70 15.49 -9.69
C HIS A 150 -3.74 16.62 -9.80
N ASN A 151 -4.88 16.31 -10.41
CA ASN A 151 -5.97 17.27 -10.57
C ASN A 151 -7.00 17.08 -9.44
N ALA A 152 -7.14 18.09 -8.59
CA ALA A 152 -8.07 18.04 -7.45
C ALA A 152 -8.53 19.45 -7.05
N PRO A 153 -9.70 19.59 -6.40
CA PRO A 153 -10.11 20.86 -5.81
C PRO A 153 -9.19 21.23 -4.63
N ILE A 154 -9.20 22.52 -4.25
CA ILE A 154 -8.50 22.97 -3.04
C ILE A 154 -9.12 22.33 -1.80
N LEU A 155 -10.44 22.18 -1.79
CA LEU A 155 -11.23 21.65 -0.69
C LEU A 155 -11.94 20.37 -1.12
N SER A 156 -11.38 19.21 -0.79
CA SER A 156 -12.09 17.94 -1.05
C SER A 156 -13.13 17.72 0.03
N LEU A 157 -14.37 17.40 -0.35
CA LEU A 157 -15.46 17.17 0.58
C LEU A 157 -15.73 15.67 0.76
N ASP A 158 -16.17 15.31 1.96
CA ASP A 158 -16.80 14.02 2.19
C ASP A 158 -18.12 13.93 1.41
N MET A 159 -18.33 12.82 0.70
CA MET A 159 -19.45 12.68 -0.23
C MET A 159 -20.81 12.72 0.47
N THR A 160 -20.88 12.19 1.70
CA THR A 160 -22.11 12.05 2.47
C THR A 160 -22.37 13.28 3.34
N SER A 161 -21.43 13.62 4.21
CA SER A 161 -21.59 14.71 5.19
C SER A 161 -21.35 16.09 4.60
N LYS A 162 -20.72 16.19 3.42
CA LYS A 162 -20.25 17.45 2.81
C LYS A 162 -19.25 18.23 3.67
N ALA A 163 -18.75 17.64 4.75
CA ALA A 163 -17.67 18.19 5.54
C ALA A 163 -16.38 18.23 4.72
N VAL A 164 -15.51 19.20 4.99
CA VAL A 164 -14.18 19.23 4.36
C VAL A 164 -13.37 18.04 4.87
N ARG A 165 -12.88 17.22 3.94
CA ARG A 165 -12.06 16.03 4.20
C ARG A 165 -10.58 16.32 3.99
N ASP A 166 -10.23 17.09 2.96
CA ASP A 166 -8.84 17.44 2.65
C ASP A 166 -8.70 18.87 2.17
N VAL A 167 -7.57 19.46 2.54
CA VAL A 167 -7.09 20.73 2.02
C VAL A 167 -5.86 20.47 1.16
N ARG A 168 -5.87 20.93 -0.10
CA ARG A 168 -4.75 20.86 -1.03
C ARG A 168 -4.40 22.26 -1.48
N PHE A 169 -3.39 22.85 -0.87
CA PHE A 169 -3.00 24.21 -1.18
C PHE A 169 -1.50 24.40 -1.02
N ASN A 170 -0.78 24.50 -2.13
CA ASN A 170 0.61 24.91 -2.12
C ASN A 170 0.88 25.84 -3.30
N GLN A 171 1.16 27.10 -3.01
CA GLN A 171 1.34 28.12 -4.04
C GLN A 171 2.60 27.87 -4.89
N ALA A 172 3.61 27.21 -4.34
CA ALA A 172 4.84 26.87 -5.04
C ALA A 172 4.67 25.67 -5.99
N ASN A 173 3.64 24.84 -5.79
CA ASN A 173 3.37 23.63 -6.56
C ASN A 173 2.11 23.73 -7.41
N ARG A 174 1.86 24.91 -7.99
CA ARG A 174 0.71 25.15 -8.86
C ARG A 174 1.15 25.27 -10.31
N SER A 175 0.41 24.62 -11.20
CA SER A 175 0.51 24.81 -12.65
C SER A 175 -0.43 25.94 -13.11
N PRO A 176 -0.23 26.53 -14.30
CA PRO A 176 -1.24 27.41 -14.91
C PRO A 176 -2.65 26.80 -14.84
N LEU A 177 -3.66 27.65 -14.56
CA LEU A 177 -5.03 27.20 -14.46
C LEU A 177 -5.57 26.83 -15.86
N HIS A 178 -5.76 25.54 -16.10
CA HIS A 178 -6.42 25.02 -17.29
C HIS A 178 -7.94 24.96 -17.10
N LEU A 179 -8.57 26.14 -17.00
CA LEU A 179 -10.01 26.29 -16.78
C LEU A 179 -10.70 26.99 -17.96
N PRO A 180 -12.00 26.73 -18.21
CA PRO A 180 -12.80 27.52 -19.13
C PRO A 180 -12.66 29.03 -18.86
N PRO A 181 -12.55 29.90 -19.88
CA PRO A 181 -12.24 31.33 -19.69
C PRO A 181 -13.18 32.06 -18.71
N HIS A 182 -14.45 31.67 -18.66
CA HIS A 182 -15.45 32.27 -17.77
C HIS A 182 -15.22 31.91 -16.28
N LEU A 183 -14.53 30.81 -15.98
CA LEU A 183 -14.20 30.38 -14.60
C LEU A 183 -12.87 30.93 -14.09
N VAL A 184 -11.96 31.33 -14.98
CA VAL A 184 -10.60 31.75 -14.58
C VAL A 184 -10.63 32.90 -13.57
N ARG A 185 -11.32 34.00 -13.89
CA ARG A 185 -11.39 35.17 -12.98
C ARG A 185 -12.13 34.86 -11.67
N PRO A 186 -13.33 34.26 -11.67
CA PRO A 186 -14.00 33.85 -10.43
C PRO A 186 -13.14 32.92 -9.56
N TYR A 187 -12.45 31.96 -10.16
CA TYR A 187 -11.61 31.02 -9.42
C TYR A 187 -10.39 31.72 -8.78
N TYR A 188 -9.73 32.65 -9.50
CA TYR A 188 -8.66 33.45 -8.91
C TYR A 188 -9.17 34.35 -7.77
N HIS A 189 -10.38 34.89 -7.87
CA HIS A 189 -10.99 35.65 -6.78
C HIS A 189 -11.24 34.75 -5.56
N ALA A 190 -11.77 33.54 -5.76
CA ALA A 190 -11.96 32.56 -4.69
C ALA A 190 -10.63 32.15 -4.04
N LEU A 191 -9.59 31.89 -4.85
CA LEU A 191 -8.23 31.63 -4.36
C LEU A 191 -7.65 32.81 -3.57
N HIS A 192 -7.95 34.04 -3.99
CA HIS A 192 -7.51 35.24 -3.27
C HIS A 192 -8.12 35.30 -1.87
N LEU A 193 -9.43 35.10 -1.75
CA LEU A 193 -10.13 35.06 -0.46
C LEU A 193 -9.58 33.95 0.45
N TRP A 194 -9.39 32.75 -0.09
CA TRP A 194 -8.75 31.64 0.64
C TRP A 194 -7.32 31.98 1.09
N THR A 195 -6.51 32.55 0.20
CA THR A 195 -5.13 32.94 0.51
C THR A 195 -5.08 34.03 1.58
N GLN A 196 -5.99 35.00 1.53
CA GLN A 196 -6.11 36.06 2.52
C GLN A 196 -6.49 35.48 3.88
N ALA A 197 -7.52 34.62 3.93
CA ALA A 197 -7.99 34.02 5.17
C ALA A 197 -6.92 33.12 5.82
N THR A 198 -6.19 32.33 5.04
CA THR A 198 -5.09 31.49 5.55
C THR A 198 -3.89 32.31 6.04
N ARG A 199 -3.72 33.55 5.61
CA ARG A 199 -2.64 34.45 6.04
C ARG A 199 -3.07 35.47 7.10
N ALA A 200 -4.34 35.51 7.44
CA ALA A 200 -4.88 36.42 8.44
C ALA A 200 -4.30 36.08 9.83
N SER A 201 -3.87 37.09 10.57
CA SER A 201 -3.18 36.91 11.86
C SER A 201 -4.02 36.16 12.90
N GLU A 202 -5.34 36.36 12.86
CA GLU A 202 -6.34 35.73 13.72
C GLU A 202 -6.48 34.22 13.47
N ASN A 203 -6.12 33.75 12.26
CA ASN A 203 -6.16 32.34 11.88
C ASN A 203 -4.79 31.65 12.01
N LEU A 204 -3.74 32.42 12.31
CA LEU A 204 -2.35 31.95 12.37
C LEU A 204 -1.91 31.69 13.80
N LEU A 205 -1.64 30.43 14.10
CA LEU A 205 -0.85 30.06 15.27
C LEU A 205 0.63 30.22 14.93
N ARG A 206 1.37 31.00 15.73
CA ARG A 206 2.81 31.25 15.54
C ARG A 206 3.59 30.79 16.76
N PHE A 207 4.64 30.02 16.56
CA PHE A 207 5.51 29.54 17.64
C PHE A 207 6.89 29.14 17.11
N ARG A 208 7.89 29.19 17.99
CA ARG A 208 9.23 28.69 17.68
C ARG A 208 9.34 27.25 18.15
N LEU A 209 9.94 26.40 17.32
CA LEU A 209 10.38 25.06 17.72
C LEU A 209 11.74 25.17 18.41
N HIS A 210 11.88 24.46 19.52
CA HIS A 210 13.13 24.32 20.25
C HIS A 210 13.80 23.00 19.91
N GLU A 211 15.11 22.94 20.07
CA GLU A 211 15.88 21.71 19.89
C GLU A 211 15.30 20.58 20.76
N GLY A 212 15.15 19.40 20.17
CA GLY A 212 14.50 18.26 20.80
C GLY A 212 12.97 18.24 20.70
N GLN A 213 12.32 19.27 20.15
CA GLN A 213 10.88 19.24 19.88
C GLN A 213 10.56 18.63 18.53
N VAL A 214 9.50 17.81 18.48
CA VAL A 214 8.89 17.33 17.23
C VAL A 214 7.50 17.93 17.10
N LEU A 215 7.24 18.64 16.00
CA LEU A 215 5.89 19.00 15.59
C LEU A 215 5.30 17.89 14.73
N VAL A 216 4.14 17.38 15.13
CA VAL A 216 3.37 16.41 14.36
C VAL A 216 2.01 16.99 14.03
N PHE A 217 1.62 16.94 12.76
CA PHE A 217 0.37 17.53 12.30
C PHE A 217 -0.23 16.78 11.13
N ASN A 218 -1.55 16.85 11.01
CA ASN A 218 -2.31 16.33 9.89
C ASN A 218 -2.14 17.28 8.69
N ASN A 219 -1.29 16.90 7.75
CA ASN A 219 -0.97 17.64 6.54
C ASN A 219 -2.16 17.80 5.59
N ARG A 220 -3.22 16.99 5.76
CA ARG A 220 -4.47 17.09 4.97
C ARG A 220 -5.49 18.05 5.58
N ARG A 221 -5.26 18.53 6.81
CA ARG A 221 -6.08 19.52 7.52
C ARG A 221 -5.36 20.85 7.72
N LEU A 222 -4.15 20.78 8.27
CA LEU A 222 -3.37 21.95 8.68
C LEU A 222 -2.56 22.47 7.50
N LEU A 223 -2.65 23.77 7.26
CA LEU A 223 -1.63 24.46 6.49
C LEU A 223 -0.51 24.86 7.43
N HIS A 224 0.72 24.67 6.99
CA HIS A 224 1.90 25.00 7.76
C HIS A 224 2.82 25.92 6.97
N GLY A 225 3.66 26.65 7.68
CA GLY A 225 4.57 27.62 7.09
C GLY A 225 5.65 28.02 8.07
N ARG A 226 6.44 29.00 7.68
CA ARG A 226 7.59 29.49 8.44
C ARG A 226 7.89 30.93 8.07
N HIS A 227 8.13 31.79 9.06
CA HIS A 227 8.66 33.13 8.80
C HIS A 227 10.06 33.07 8.16
N GLY A 228 10.41 34.10 7.39
CA GLY A 228 11.76 34.26 6.88
C GLY A 228 12.79 34.39 8.01
N TYR A 229 14.04 34.04 7.73
CA TYR A 229 15.16 34.22 8.65
C TYR A 229 16.46 34.51 7.91
N ASP A 230 17.45 35.01 8.63
CA ASP A 230 18.81 35.22 8.12
C ASP A 230 19.62 33.92 8.25
N ALA A 231 19.86 33.23 7.13
CA ALA A 231 20.63 31.98 7.11
C ALA A 231 22.12 32.15 7.42
N GLN A 232 22.67 33.38 7.39
CA GLN A 232 24.06 33.62 7.80
C GLN A 232 24.21 33.65 9.31
N LYS A 233 23.12 33.97 10.03
CA LYS A 233 23.11 34.13 11.49
C LYS A 233 22.37 33.02 12.21
N THR A 234 21.42 32.38 11.55
CA THR A 234 20.55 31.37 12.15
C THR A 234 20.89 29.98 11.64
N TRP A 235 21.36 29.12 12.54
CA TRP A 235 21.52 27.70 12.27
C TRP A 235 20.21 26.96 12.57
N ARG A 236 19.52 26.55 11.51
CA ARG A 236 18.23 25.87 11.59
C ARG A 236 18.27 24.55 10.82
N HIS A 237 18.03 23.45 11.53
CA HIS A 237 17.98 22.11 10.96
C HIS A 237 16.76 21.38 11.50
N LEU A 238 15.80 21.11 10.62
CA LEU A 238 14.71 20.18 10.91
C LEU A 238 14.92 18.86 10.18
N LYS A 239 14.57 17.74 10.82
CA LYS A 239 14.45 16.44 10.18
C LYS A 239 12.97 16.10 10.04
N GLY A 240 12.55 15.72 8.84
CA GLY A 240 11.15 15.44 8.52
C GLY A 240 10.92 13.98 8.18
N CYS A 241 9.70 13.51 8.46
CA CYS A 241 9.15 12.26 7.92
C CYS A 241 7.64 12.39 7.68
N TYR A 242 7.06 11.47 6.91
CA TYR A 242 5.66 11.44 6.53
C TYR A 242 5.06 10.10 6.93
N MET A 243 3.75 10.08 7.15
CA MET A 243 2.99 8.86 7.41
C MET A 243 1.62 8.96 6.76
N ASP A 244 1.08 7.83 6.34
CA ASP A 244 -0.25 7.79 5.77
C ASP A 244 -1.34 7.97 6.84
N LEU A 245 -2.44 8.60 6.43
CA LEU A 245 -3.52 8.94 7.36
C LEU A 245 -4.16 7.66 7.92
N GLU A 246 -4.22 6.59 7.12
CA GLU A 246 -4.79 5.30 7.48
C GLU A 246 -4.01 4.60 8.60
N ASP A 247 -2.68 4.64 8.58
CA ASP A 247 -1.84 4.06 9.63
C ASP A 247 -2.11 4.73 10.98
N TYR A 248 -2.10 6.06 10.98
CA TYR A 248 -2.44 6.87 12.14
C TYR A 248 -3.86 6.57 12.66
N LYS A 249 -4.86 6.56 11.77
CA LYS A 249 -6.26 6.30 12.14
C LYS A 249 -6.47 4.89 12.65
N SER A 250 -5.77 3.90 12.07
CA SER A 250 -5.78 2.51 12.51
C SER A 250 -5.22 2.40 13.93
N LYS A 251 -4.01 2.92 14.18
CA LYS A 251 -3.38 2.92 15.51
C LYS A 251 -4.26 3.60 16.56
N LEU A 252 -4.76 4.80 16.27
CA LEU A 252 -5.64 5.53 17.20
C LEU A 252 -6.91 4.73 17.52
N THR A 253 -7.54 4.14 16.50
CA THR A 253 -8.74 3.32 16.67
C THR A 253 -8.46 2.12 17.58
N MET A 254 -7.35 1.42 17.35
CA MET A 254 -6.97 0.26 18.15
C MET A 254 -6.66 0.65 19.61
N LEU A 255 -5.91 1.74 19.83
CA LEU A 255 -5.63 2.23 21.18
C LEU A 255 -6.92 2.65 21.92
N ARG A 256 -7.86 3.33 21.27
CA ARG A 256 -9.17 3.67 21.85
C ARG A 256 -9.95 2.43 22.25
N ARG A 257 -9.96 1.39 21.41
CA ARG A 257 -10.62 0.10 21.69
C ARG A 257 -10.01 -0.58 22.92
N HIS A 258 -8.68 -0.69 22.97
CA HIS A 258 -7.97 -1.28 24.11
C HIS A 258 -8.22 -0.50 25.41
N HIS A 259 -8.24 0.83 25.35
CA HIS A 259 -8.44 1.68 26.52
C HIS A 259 -9.87 1.63 27.07
N LEU A 260 -10.88 1.64 26.20
CA LEU A 260 -12.30 1.60 26.59
C LEU A 260 -12.77 0.20 26.98
N GLY A 261 -11.90 -0.82 26.94
CA GLY A 261 -12.26 -2.21 27.22
C GLY A 261 -13.39 -2.74 26.33
N THR A 262 -13.61 -2.14 25.15
CA THR A 262 -14.74 -2.47 24.29
C THR A 262 -14.42 -3.74 23.49
N PRO A 263 -15.12 -4.87 23.73
CA PRO A 263 -14.78 -6.16 23.12
C PRO A 263 -15.29 -6.31 21.68
N ARG A 264 -15.73 -5.23 21.01
CA ARG A 264 -16.32 -5.31 19.66
C ARG A 264 -15.25 -5.70 18.64
N ARG A 265 -15.14 -7.01 18.40
CA ARG A 265 -14.36 -7.65 17.34
C ARG A 265 -15.03 -7.43 15.98
N PHE A 266 -14.89 -6.23 15.43
CA PHE A 266 -14.92 -6.09 13.98
C PHE A 266 -13.47 -6.23 13.52
N SER A 267 -13.00 -7.48 13.49
CA SER A 267 -11.78 -7.84 12.78
C SER A 267 -12.20 -8.35 11.41
N THR A 268 -11.69 -7.74 10.36
CA THR A 268 -11.68 -8.32 9.02
C THR A 268 -10.52 -9.31 8.85
N GLU A 269 -9.62 -9.42 9.84
CA GLU A 269 -8.66 -10.52 9.88
C GLU A 269 -9.49 -11.79 9.97
N ARG A 270 -9.46 -12.57 8.88
CA ARG A 270 -9.97 -13.93 8.88
C ARG A 270 -9.16 -14.67 9.94
N TYR A 271 -9.74 -14.89 11.12
CA TYR A 271 -9.20 -15.76 12.14
C TYR A 271 -8.98 -17.12 11.48
N ILE A 272 -7.75 -17.43 11.08
CA ILE A 272 -7.33 -18.82 10.89
C ILE A 272 -7.39 -19.40 12.30
N ARG A 273 -8.46 -20.13 12.57
CA ARG A 273 -8.56 -20.90 13.80
C ARG A 273 -7.36 -21.83 13.81
N GLN A 274 -6.48 -21.72 14.82
CA GLN A 274 -5.54 -22.80 15.10
C GLN A 274 -6.38 -24.06 15.26
N SER A 275 -6.16 -25.05 14.39
CA SER A 275 -6.93 -26.28 14.43
C SER A 275 -6.71 -26.91 15.81
N SER A 276 -7.82 -27.24 16.46
CA SER A 276 -7.80 -27.99 17.70
C SER A 276 -7.13 -29.33 17.45
N ARG A 277 -5.99 -29.53 18.11
CA ARG A 277 -5.33 -30.81 18.46
C ARG A 277 -5.66 -32.02 17.58
N GLY A 278 -4.62 -32.52 16.91
CA GLY A 278 -4.35 -33.96 16.96
C GLY A 278 -4.57 -34.76 15.69
N THR A 279 -4.29 -34.21 14.51
CA THR A 279 -3.87 -34.99 13.34
C THR A 279 -3.27 -34.04 12.31
N THR A 280 -1.94 -34.03 12.20
CA THR A 280 -1.26 -33.46 11.03
C THR A 280 -1.58 -34.34 9.83
N VAL A 281 -2.69 -34.06 9.16
CA VAL A 281 -2.82 -34.44 7.75
C VAL A 281 -2.00 -33.40 7.01
N GLY A 282 -0.87 -33.79 6.41
CA GLY A 282 -0.06 -32.91 5.58
C GLY A 282 -0.93 -32.39 4.43
N LEU A 283 -1.30 -31.10 4.48
CA LEU A 283 -2.25 -30.49 3.55
C LEU A 283 -1.58 -29.98 2.26
N ASP A 284 -0.30 -30.30 2.03
CA ASP A 284 0.39 -30.00 0.77
C ASP A 284 1.22 -31.19 0.25
N PRO A 285 0.57 -32.27 -0.24
CA PRO A 285 1.24 -33.50 -0.66
C PRO A 285 2.18 -33.34 -1.87
N GLY A 286 2.24 -32.16 -2.50
CA GLY A 286 3.08 -31.91 -3.67
C GLY A 286 4.18 -30.86 -3.49
N TYR A 287 4.14 -30.03 -2.44
CA TYR A 287 5.15 -28.98 -2.23
C TYR A 287 6.33 -29.47 -1.36
N ASP A 288 6.09 -30.38 -0.42
CA ASP A 288 7.05 -30.75 0.63
C ASP A 288 7.88 -32.03 0.33
N ASN A 289 7.86 -32.56 -0.90
CA ASN A 289 8.51 -33.84 -1.24
C ASN A 289 9.87 -33.71 -1.98
N TYR A 290 10.49 -32.53 -2.03
CA TYR A 290 11.84 -32.37 -2.58
C TYR A 290 12.90 -32.98 -1.65
N ASN A 291 13.18 -34.27 -1.83
CA ASN A 291 14.20 -35.01 -1.09
C ASN A 291 15.15 -35.76 -2.03
N GLN A 292 16.19 -36.41 -1.48
CA GLN A 292 17.16 -37.15 -2.29
C GLN A 292 16.54 -38.22 -3.19
N LYS A 293 15.47 -38.86 -2.72
CA LYS A 293 14.75 -39.87 -3.50
C LYS A 293 14.07 -39.25 -4.72
N TYR A 294 13.43 -38.10 -4.55
CA TYR A 294 12.80 -37.34 -5.65
C TYR A 294 13.80 -37.03 -6.77
N VAL A 295 14.99 -36.51 -6.43
CA VAL A 295 16.05 -36.20 -7.41
C VAL A 295 16.52 -37.48 -8.10
N THR A 296 16.64 -38.58 -7.36
CA THR A 296 17.06 -39.88 -7.92
C THR A 296 16.02 -40.44 -8.90
N ASP A 297 14.73 -40.39 -8.52
CA ASP A 297 13.63 -40.87 -9.37
C ASP A 297 13.48 -40.00 -10.64
N ALA A 298 13.69 -38.68 -10.52
CA ALA A 298 13.63 -37.76 -11.65
C ALA A 298 14.70 -38.04 -12.73
N LEU A 299 15.89 -38.49 -12.30
CA LEU A 299 17.01 -38.80 -13.19
C LEU A 299 16.99 -40.23 -13.72
N ALA A 300 16.00 -41.05 -13.35
CA ALA A 300 15.96 -42.48 -13.71
C ALA A 300 16.02 -42.73 -15.22
N HIS A 301 15.46 -41.83 -16.04
CA HIS A 301 15.44 -41.95 -17.50
C HIS A 301 16.74 -41.52 -18.19
N VAL A 302 17.67 -40.90 -17.46
CA VAL A 302 18.98 -40.42 -17.96
C VAL A 302 20.13 -41.07 -17.19
N GLN A 303 19.85 -42.14 -16.44
CA GLN A 303 20.82 -42.78 -15.57
C GLN A 303 21.96 -43.45 -16.35
N ASP A 304 21.68 -43.94 -17.55
CA ASP A 304 22.66 -44.44 -18.51
C ASP A 304 23.61 -43.34 -19.01
N VAL A 305 23.09 -42.14 -19.27
CA VAL A 305 23.89 -40.96 -19.65
C VAL A 305 24.74 -40.47 -18.48
N ILE A 306 24.19 -40.47 -17.26
CA ILE A 306 24.96 -40.15 -16.04
C ILE A 306 26.07 -41.18 -15.83
N ALA A 307 25.79 -42.47 -16.07
CA ALA A 307 26.76 -43.55 -15.92
C ALA A 307 27.85 -43.53 -16.98
N SER A 308 27.52 -43.16 -18.24
CA SER A 308 28.49 -43.08 -19.34
C SER A 308 29.51 -41.97 -19.11
N GLY A 309 29.10 -40.87 -18.46
CA GLY A 309 29.97 -39.70 -18.23
C GLY A 309 30.34 -38.97 -19.52
N GLU A 310 29.58 -39.19 -20.60
CA GLU A 310 29.76 -38.51 -21.87
C GLU A 310 29.60 -36.99 -21.71
N ARG A 311 30.32 -36.24 -22.55
CA ARG A 311 30.22 -34.78 -22.60
C ARG A 311 29.37 -34.35 -23.79
N TYR A 312 28.54 -33.35 -23.58
CA TYR A 312 27.81 -32.68 -24.65
C TYR A 312 28.74 -31.81 -25.50
N ASP A 313 28.24 -31.31 -26.64
CA ASP A 313 29.01 -30.51 -27.61
C ASP A 313 29.57 -29.19 -27.02
N ASP A 314 28.95 -28.68 -25.96
CA ASP A 314 29.41 -27.50 -25.20
C ASP A 314 30.45 -27.84 -24.11
N GLY A 315 30.87 -29.11 -24.03
CA GLY A 315 31.82 -29.63 -23.06
C GLY A 315 31.23 -29.96 -21.69
N SER A 316 29.94 -29.69 -21.45
CA SER A 316 29.27 -29.98 -20.18
C SER A 316 29.01 -31.48 -19.99
N CYS A 317 28.90 -31.94 -18.73
CA CYS A 317 28.69 -33.35 -18.39
C CYS A 317 27.54 -33.49 -17.39
N LEU A 318 26.52 -34.28 -17.72
CA LEU A 318 25.35 -34.46 -16.84
C LEU A 318 25.71 -35.09 -15.49
N LYS A 319 26.73 -35.95 -15.47
CA LYS A 319 27.24 -36.58 -14.23
C LYS A 319 27.73 -35.54 -13.23
N ASP A 320 28.46 -34.53 -13.69
CA ASP A 320 29.03 -33.48 -12.85
C ASP A 320 27.90 -32.65 -12.21
N VAL A 321 26.89 -32.28 -13.01
CA VAL A 321 25.70 -31.54 -12.54
C VAL A 321 24.86 -32.37 -11.57
N ALA A 322 24.64 -33.65 -11.87
CA ALA A 322 23.91 -34.56 -10.99
C ALA A 322 24.61 -34.78 -9.64
N GLN A 323 25.94 -34.79 -9.60
CA GLN A 323 26.73 -34.84 -8.36
C GLN A 323 26.65 -33.55 -7.56
N ALA A 324 26.65 -32.40 -8.25
CA ALA A 324 26.48 -31.09 -7.61
C ALA A 324 25.05 -30.84 -7.12
N GLN A 325 24.08 -31.63 -7.60
CA GLN A 325 22.64 -31.52 -7.28
C GLN A 325 22.03 -30.16 -7.59
N THR A 326 22.66 -29.41 -8.49
CA THR A 326 22.22 -28.06 -8.84
C THR A 326 22.81 -27.67 -10.19
N ALA A 327 22.07 -26.88 -10.94
CA ALA A 327 22.57 -26.23 -12.14
C ALA A 327 23.55 -25.11 -11.75
N ALA A 328 24.62 -24.92 -12.54
CA ALA A 328 25.70 -24.00 -12.16
C ALA A 328 25.44 -22.52 -12.52
N PHE A 329 24.41 -22.23 -13.31
CA PHE A 329 24.19 -20.91 -13.89
C PHE A 329 23.23 -20.03 -13.06
N THR A 330 23.42 -18.71 -13.15
CA THR A 330 22.48 -17.73 -12.59
C THR A 330 21.77 -16.90 -13.66
N ASN A 331 22.36 -16.80 -14.86
CA ASN A 331 21.75 -16.21 -16.05
C ASN A 331 21.53 -17.27 -17.14
N LEU A 332 20.44 -17.16 -17.91
CA LEU A 332 20.08 -18.18 -18.91
C LEU A 332 21.14 -18.37 -20.01
N ASP A 333 21.87 -17.31 -20.35
CA ASP A 333 22.97 -17.33 -21.33
C ASP A 333 24.23 -18.02 -20.82
N GLU A 334 24.34 -18.27 -19.51
CA GLU A 334 25.40 -19.06 -18.87
C GLU A 334 25.05 -20.55 -18.77
N GLY A 335 23.80 -20.93 -19.07
CA GLY A 335 23.32 -22.30 -18.89
C GLY A 335 23.89 -23.28 -19.90
N THR A 336 24.39 -24.42 -19.42
CA THR A 336 24.92 -25.49 -20.27
C THR A 336 23.86 -26.54 -20.62
N LYS A 337 24.12 -27.35 -21.64
CA LYS A 337 23.27 -28.47 -22.05
C LYS A 337 23.02 -29.44 -20.88
N ALA A 338 24.05 -29.77 -20.11
CA ALA A 338 23.91 -30.62 -18.93
C ALA A 338 23.00 -30.01 -17.86
N ASP A 339 23.12 -28.70 -17.60
CA ASP A 339 22.25 -27.99 -16.65
C ASP A 339 20.79 -28.06 -17.08
N TYR A 340 20.51 -27.82 -18.37
CA TYR A 340 19.14 -27.87 -18.89
C TYR A 340 18.57 -29.29 -18.91
N VAL A 341 19.37 -30.31 -19.25
CA VAL A 341 18.91 -31.71 -19.18
C VAL A 341 18.58 -32.10 -17.74
N TYR A 342 19.39 -31.67 -16.76
CA TYR A 342 19.13 -31.87 -15.34
C TYR A 342 17.83 -31.17 -14.90
N GLN A 343 17.66 -29.88 -15.22
CA GLN A 343 16.45 -29.11 -14.89
C GLN A 343 15.19 -29.69 -15.53
N CYS A 344 15.24 -30.03 -16.83
CA CYS A 344 14.12 -30.66 -17.54
C CYS A 344 13.73 -32.00 -16.91
N SER A 345 14.71 -32.82 -16.50
CA SER A 345 14.44 -34.10 -15.83
C SER A 345 13.69 -33.90 -14.50
N LEU A 346 14.09 -32.91 -13.71
CA LEU A 346 13.40 -32.55 -12.46
C LEU A 346 11.99 -32.01 -12.72
N TYR A 347 11.84 -31.16 -13.74
CA TYR A 347 10.57 -30.53 -14.10
C TYR A 347 9.56 -31.55 -14.65
N ASP A 348 9.99 -32.43 -15.55
CA ASP A 348 9.16 -33.50 -16.10
C ASP A 348 8.71 -34.48 -15.01
N HIS A 349 9.60 -34.79 -14.07
CA HIS A 349 9.26 -35.63 -12.93
C HIS A 349 8.25 -34.94 -11.99
N ASP A 350 8.40 -33.63 -11.76
CA ASP A 350 7.48 -32.85 -10.92
C ASP A 350 6.06 -32.86 -11.48
N ILE A 351 5.93 -32.67 -12.78
CA ILE A 351 4.64 -32.73 -13.49
C ILE A 351 4.03 -34.11 -13.32
N LYS A 352 4.81 -35.18 -13.51
CA LYS A 352 4.31 -36.56 -13.44
C LYS A 352 3.87 -36.97 -12.03
N VAL A 353 4.61 -36.56 -11.01
CA VAL A 353 4.41 -37.07 -9.64
C VAL A 353 3.57 -36.11 -8.79
N ASN A 354 3.79 -34.81 -8.90
CA ASN A 354 3.23 -33.83 -7.98
C ASN A 354 2.07 -33.00 -8.55
N LEU A 355 1.84 -32.97 -9.88
CA LEU A 355 0.77 -32.14 -10.44
C LEU A 355 -0.61 -32.58 -9.97
N VAL A 356 -0.94 -33.87 -10.08
CA VAL A 356 -2.24 -34.40 -9.66
C VAL A 356 -2.48 -34.22 -8.16
N PRO A 357 -1.53 -34.57 -7.25
CA PRO A 357 -1.67 -34.26 -5.83
C PRO A 357 -1.85 -32.77 -5.53
N ARG A 358 -1.18 -31.87 -6.27
CA ARG A 358 -1.38 -30.41 -6.13
C ARG A 358 -2.80 -30.00 -6.50
N LEU A 359 -3.33 -30.48 -7.62
CA LEU A 359 -4.71 -30.20 -8.03
C LEU A 359 -5.73 -30.75 -7.03
N GLN A 360 -5.51 -31.96 -6.51
CA GLN A 360 -6.35 -32.52 -5.44
C GLN A 360 -6.28 -31.69 -4.15
N GLY A 361 -5.10 -31.16 -3.81
CA GLY A 361 -4.92 -30.24 -2.69
C GLY A 361 -5.65 -28.91 -2.90
N MET A 362 -5.60 -28.34 -4.11
CA MET A 362 -6.35 -27.13 -4.47
C MET A 362 -7.86 -27.36 -4.39
N LEU A 363 -8.35 -28.48 -4.91
CA LEU A 363 -9.76 -28.87 -4.82
C LEU A 363 -10.20 -29.03 -3.36
N ARG A 364 -9.44 -29.74 -2.51
CA ARG A 364 -9.75 -29.87 -1.08
C ARG A 364 -9.71 -28.54 -0.33
N LYS A 365 -8.95 -27.54 -0.79
CA LYS A 365 -8.95 -26.19 -0.19
C LYS A 365 -10.26 -25.43 -0.42
N LEU A 366 -11.12 -25.91 -1.34
CA LEU A 366 -12.49 -25.41 -1.51
C LEU A 366 -13.47 -25.99 -0.46
N GLU A 367 -13.03 -26.96 0.36
CA GLU A 367 -13.85 -27.61 1.38
C GLU A 367 -14.01 -26.70 2.60
N GLY A 368 -15.27 -26.45 2.98
CA GLY A 368 -15.64 -25.59 4.08
C GLY A 368 -15.59 -24.08 3.78
N ASP A 369 -16.39 -23.34 4.55
CA ASP A 369 -16.41 -21.86 4.61
C ASP A 369 -17.10 -21.13 3.43
N HIS A 370 -18.42 -21.39 3.28
CA HIS A 370 -19.37 -20.70 2.38
C HIS A 370 -19.35 -19.15 2.43
N ILE A 371 -18.77 -18.55 3.47
CA ILE A 371 -18.63 -17.11 3.63
C ILE A 371 -17.28 -16.60 3.08
N ARG A 372 -16.23 -17.43 3.13
CA ARG A 372 -14.86 -17.06 2.78
C ARG A 372 -14.60 -17.00 1.28
N LEU A 373 -15.28 -17.86 0.52
CA LEU A 373 -15.24 -17.88 -0.96
C LEU A 373 -16.41 -17.07 -1.56
N GLY A 374 -17.12 -16.28 -0.77
CA GLY A 374 -18.12 -15.33 -1.27
C GLY A 374 -19.41 -15.95 -1.82
N THR A 375 -19.59 -17.28 -1.76
CA THR A 375 -20.77 -17.93 -2.36
C THR A 375 -22.05 -17.70 -1.58
N GLY A 376 -21.99 -17.59 -0.24
CA GLY A 376 -23.17 -17.46 0.62
C GLY A 376 -24.13 -18.65 0.57
N ALA A 377 -23.74 -19.73 -0.11
CA ALA A 377 -24.56 -20.90 -0.37
C ALA A 377 -24.47 -21.93 0.77
N LYS A 378 -25.46 -22.81 0.89
CA LYS A 378 -25.40 -23.94 1.85
C LYS A 378 -24.42 -25.04 1.45
N VAL A 379 -24.04 -25.05 0.17
CA VAL A 379 -23.09 -25.97 -0.47
C VAL A 379 -21.80 -25.19 -0.65
N ASP A 380 -20.67 -25.74 -0.18
CA ASP A 380 -19.36 -25.12 -0.40
C ASP A 380 -18.82 -25.44 -1.81
N LEU A 381 -17.73 -24.79 -2.23
CA LEU A 381 -17.23 -24.94 -3.60
C LEU A 381 -16.63 -26.32 -3.86
N PHE A 382 -16.16 -27.02 -2.83
CA PHE A 382 -15.74 -28.41 -2.96
C PHE A 382 -16.92 -29.33 -3.22
N GLU A 383 -17.97 -29.23 -2.41
CA GLU A 383 -19.21 -29.98 -2.61
C GLU A 383 -19.86 -29.61 -3.94
N HIS A 384 -19.86 -28.33 -4.34
CA HIS A 384 -20.32 -27.88 -5.65
C HIS A 384 -19.54 -28.54 -6.80
N SER A 385 -18.21 -28.53 -6.72
CA SER A 385 -17.34 -29.18 -7.71
C SER A 385 -17.61 -30.68 -7.80
N LEU A 386 -17.81 -31.34 -6.65
CA LEU A 386 -18.20 -32.75 -6.60
C LEU A 386 -19.59 -32.98 -7.20
N GLN A 387 -20.57 -32.12 -6.92
CA GLN A 387 -21.91 -32.20 -7.51
C GLN A 387 -21.86 -32.04 -9.03
N CYS A 388 -21.13 -31.05 -9.55
CA CYS A 388 -20.93 -30.85 -10.98
C CYS A 388 -20.28 -32.05 -11.65
N ALA A 389 -19.21 -32.60 -11.07
CA ALA A 389 -18.57 -33.80 -11.57
C ALA A 389 -19.49 -35.02 -11.51
N THR A 390 -20.25 -35.18 -10.42
CA THR A 390 -21.23 -36.28 -10.25
C THR A 390 -22.31 -36.20 -11.32
N LEU A 391 -22.86 -35.01 -11.56
CA LEU A 391 -23.87 -34.78 -12.60
C LEU A 391 -23.30 -35.09 -13.99
N ALA A 392 -22.06 -34.71 -14.28
CA ALA A 392 -21.40 -35.06 -15.54
C ALA A 392 -21.22 -36.58 -15.70
N VAL A 393 -20.88 -37.30 -14.63
CA VAL A 393 -20.82 -38.77 -14.62
C VAL A 393 -22.20 -39.38 -14.89
N GLU A 394 -23.24 -38.89 -14.22
CA GLU A 394 -24.62 -39.39 -14.37
C GLU A 394 -25.20 -39.13 -15.77
N ASP A 395 -24.79 -38.03 -16.42
CA ASP A 395 -25.16 -37.70 -17.80
C ASP A 395 -24.35 -38.49 -18.85
N GLY A 396 -23.41 -39.35 -18.42
CA GLY A 396 -22.59 -40.17 -19.31
C GLY A 396 -21.52 -39.37 -20.07
N ALA A 397 -21.05 -38.25 -19.50
CA ALA A 397 -20.01 -37.43 -20.09
C ALA A 397 -18.64 -38.16 -20.18
N ASP A 398 -17.78 -37.71 -21.08
CA ASP A 398 -16.41 -38.20 -21.20
C ASP A 398 -15.53 -37.82 -20.00
N GLU A 399 -14.40 -38.52 -19.82
CA GLU A 399 -13.47 -38.27 -18.70
C GLU A 399 -12.96 -36.82 -18.67
N GLU A 400 -12.75 -36.22 -19.84
CA GLU A 400 -12.28 -34.85 -19.96
C GLU A 400 -13.30 -33.86 -19.38
N MET A 401 -14.58 -34.02 -19.70
CA MET A 401 -15.67 -33.22 -19.14
C MET A 401 -15.82 -33.42 -17.64
N ILE A 402 -15.71 -34.66 -17.16
CA ILE A 402 -15.80 -34.96 -15.72
C ILE A 402 -14.67 -34.26 -14.96
N VAL A 403 -13.44 -34.29 -15.49
CA VAL A 403 -12.29 -33.59 -14.91
C VAL A 403 -12.48 -32.07 -14.97
N CYS A 404 -12.97 -31.53 -16.09
CA CYS A 404 -13.28 -30.11 -16.21
C CYS A 404 -14.33 -29.68 -15.17
N ALA A 405 -15.42 -30.45 -15.02
CA ALA A 405 -16.47 -30.18 -14.04
C ALA A 405 -15.96 -30.30 -12.60
N LEU A 406 -15.05 -31.23 -12.31
CA LEU A 406 -14.47 -31.39 -10.98
C LEU A 406 -13.52 -30.25 -10.61
N LEU A 407 -12.83 -29.65 -11.59
CA LEU A 407 -11.74 -28.71 -11.34
C LEU A 407 -12.06 -27.27 -11.79
N HIS A 408 -13.27 -26.98 -12.28
CA HIS A 408 -13.60 -25.66 -12.84
C HIS A 408 -13.36 -24.48 -11.88
N ASP A 409 -13.60 -24.69 -10.58
CA ASP A 409 -13.49 -23.65 -9.54
C ASP A 409 -12.16 -23.66 -8.78
N VAL A 410 -11.18 -24.49 -9.14
CA VAL A 410 -9.89 -24.54 -8.39
C VAL A 410 -9.10 -23.23 -8.47
N GLY A 411 -9.43 -22.37 -9.45
CA GLY A 411 -8.88 -21.02 -9.59
C GLY A 411 -9.42 -20.01 -8.57
N GLU A 412 -10.54 -20.30 -7.89
CA GLU A 412 -11.24 -19.36 -7.01
C GLU A 412 -10.35 -18.87 -5.87
N MET A 413 -9.52 -19.77 -5.33
CA MET A 413 -8.59 -19.45 -4.25
C MET A 413 -7.47 -18.48 -4.66
N LEU A 414 -7.14 -18.43 -5.95
CA LEU A 414 -6.04 -17.61 -6.48
C LEU A 414 -6.54 -16.29 -7.04
N SER A 415 -7.65 -16.32 -7.78
CA SER A 415 -8.24 -15.12 -8.38
C SER A 415 -9.73 -15.30 -8.63
N PRO A 416 -10.60 -14.89 -7.69
CA PRO A 416 -12.06 -15.00 -7.84
C PRO A 416 -12.62 -14.28 -9.08
N CYS A 417 -11.97 -13.19 -9.51
CA CYS A 417 -12.48 -12.33 -10.59
C CYS A 417 -12.32 -12.93 -12.00
N ASN A 418 -11.49 -13.96 -12.16
CA ASN A 418 -11.24 -14.66 -13.42
C ASN A 418 -10.81 -16.11 -13.14
N HIS A 419 -11.47 -16.76 -12.19
CA HIS A 419 -11.08 -18.08 -11.71
C HIS A 419 -11.19 -19.15 -12.80
N GLY A 420 -12.12 -19.00 -13.74
CA GLY A 420 -12.22 -19.91 -14.88
C GLY A 420 -11.03 -19.81 -15.81
N GLU A 421 -10.48 -18.61 -16.05
CA GLU A 421 -9.23 -18.45 -16.83
C GLU A 421 -8.06 -19.17 -16.15
N ILE A 422 -7.98 -19.15 -14.82
CA ILE A 422 -6.94 -19.84 -14.05
C ILE A 422 -7.08 -21.36 -14.18
N ALA A 423 -8.29 -21.89 -13.94
CA ALA A 423 -8.56 -23.33 -14.10
C ALA A 423 -8.32 -23.78 -15.55
N GLY A 424 -8.76 -22.97 -16.52
CA GLY A 424 -8.53 -23.18 -17.95
C GLY A 424 -7.04 -23.20 -18.28
N ALA A 425 -6.23 -22.27 -17.77
CA ALA A 425 -4.80 -22.23 -18.03
C ALA A 425 -4.05 -23.46 -17.48
N ILE A 426 -4.44 -23.93 -16.29
CA ILE A 426 -3.88 -25.14 -15.66
C ILE A 426 -4.17 -26.38 -16.51
N LEU A 427 -5.42 -26.52 -16.98
CA LEU A 427 -5.88 -27.71 -17.69
C LEU A 427 -5.60 -27.67 -19.20
N ARG A 428 -5.31 -26.49 -19.77
CA ARG A 428 -5.07 -26.27 -21.20
C ARG A 428 -4.15 -27.30 -21.89
N PRO A 429 -3.05 -27.79 -21.27
CA PRO A 429 -2.20 -28.80 -21.93
C PRO A 429 -2.85 -30.19 -22.07
N TYR A 430 -3.94 -30.46 -21.34
CA TYR A 430 -4.52 -31.78 -21.15
C TYR A 430 -5.95 -31.91 -21.68
N VAL A 431 -6.58 -30.80 -22.04
CA VAL A 431 -7.97 -30.75 -22.51
C VAL A 431 -8.05 -30.18 -23.93
N SER A 432 -9.09 -30.55 -24.65
CA SER A 432 -9.42 -30.05 -25.96
C SER A 432 -9.65 -28.52 -25.96
N PRO A 433 -9.46 -27.84 -27.11
CA PRO A 433 -9.73 -26.41 -27.22
C PRO A 433 -11.16 -26.02 -26.83
N GLU A 434 -12.13 -26.90 -27.06
CA GLU A 434 -13.53 -26.70 -26.70
C GLU A 434 -13.73 -26.70 -25.18
N ARG A 435 -13.20 -27.71 -24.47
CA ARG A 435 -13.28 -27.77 -23.00
C ARG A 435 -12.48 -26.65 -22.34
N TYR A 436 -11.33 -26.26 -22.92
CA TYR A 436 -10.60 -25.08 -22.48
C TYR A 436 -11.46 -23.82 -22.59
N TRP A 437 -12.13 -23.60 -23.73
CA TRP A 437 -12.99 -22.44 -23.89
C TRP A 437 -14.13 -22.45 -22.88
N MET A 438 -14.76 -23.60 -22.66
CA MET A 438 -15.79 -23.76 -21.63
C MET A 438 -15.25 -23.39 -20.24
N LEU A 439 -14.12 -23.97 -19.80
CA LEU A 439 -13.51 -23.68 -18.51
C LEU A 439 -13.15 -22.21 -18.33
N ALA A 440 -12.51 -21.61 -19.34
CA ALA A 440 -12.05 -20.22 -19.27
C ALA A 440 -13.17 -19.18 -19.24
N HIS A 441 -14.41 -19.57 -19.57
CA HIS A 441 -15.56 -18.66 -19.67
C HIS A 441 -16.75 -19.14 -18.84
N HIS A 442 -16.59 -20.17 -17.99
CA HIS A 442 -17.72 -20.80 -17.33
C HIS A 442 -18.41 -19.82 -16.36
N GLU A 443 -17.65 -18.89 -15.75
CA GLU A 443 -18.17 -17.83 -14.89
C GLU A 443 -19.09 -16.85 -15.63
N ILE A 444 -18.94 -16.70 -16.96
CA ILE A 444 -19.81 -15.84 -17.78
C ILE A 444 -21.23 -16.43 -17.84
N PHE A 445 -21.35 -17.76 -17.84
CA PHE A 445 -22.66 -18.42 -17.83
C PHE A 445 -23.38 -18.29 -16.47
N GLN A 446 -22.63 -18.12 -15.36
CA GLN A 446 -23.23 -17.79 -14.07
C GLN A 446 -23.98 -16.44 -14.15
N VAL A 447 -23.44 -15.44 -14.85
CA VAL A 447 -24.07 -14.12 -15.03
C VAL A 447 -25.41 -14.22 -15.77
N VAL A 448 -25.58 -15.18 -16.69
CA VAL A 448 -26.86 -15.38 -17.40
C VAL A 448 -27.94 -15.97 -16.47
N CYS A 449 -27.56 -16.81 -15.51
CA CYS A 449 -28.47 -17.39 -14.53
C CYS A 449 -28.80 -16.44 -13.37
N PHE A 450 -27.86 -15.58 -12.96
CA PHE A 450 -28.08 -14.57 -11.91
C PHE A 450 -28.60 -13.22 -12.45
N GLY A 451 -28.44 -12.94 -13.74
CA GLY A 451 -28.79 -11.69 -14.43
C GLY A 451 -30.24 -11.57 -14.86
N GLY A 452 -31.16 -12.32 -14.24
CA GLY A 452 -32.60 -12.13 -14.38
C GLY A 452 -33.15 -10.92 -13.60
N ILE A 453 -32.42 -9.81 -13.57
CA ILE A 453 -32.86 -8.51 -13.03
C ILE A 453 -32.51 -7.41 -14.02
#